data_AF-A0A2J8QE86-F1
#
_entry.id   AF-A0A2J8QE86-F1
#
_cell.length_a   1.000
_cell.length_b   1.000
_cell.length_c   1.000
_cell.angle_alpha   90.00
_cell.angle_beta   90.00
_cell.angle_gamma   90.00
#
_symmetry.space_group_name_H-M   'P 1'
#
loop_
_entity.id
_entity.type
_entity.pdbx_description
1 polymer ?
#
loop_
_entity_poly.entity_id
_entity_poly.type
_entity_poly.pdbx_seq_one_letter_code
_entity_poly.pdbx_strand_id
1 'polypeptide(L)'
;YYKQLQKEYISDDHDRSISITALSVQMFTVPTLARHLIEEQNVISVITETLLEVLPEYLDRNNKFNFQGYSQDKLGRVYAVICDLKYILISKPTIWTERLRMQFLEGFRSFLKILTCMQGMEEIRRQVGQHIEVDPDWEAAIAIQMQLKNILLMFQEWCACDEELLLVAYKECHKAVMRCSTSFISSSKTVVQSCGHSLETKSYRVSEDLVSIHLPLSRTLAGLHVRLSRLGAVSRLHEFVSFEDFQVEVLVEYPLRCLVLVAQVVAEMWRRNGLSLISQVFYYQDVKCREEMYDKDIIMLQIGASLMDPNKFLLLVLQRYELAEAFNKTISTKDQDLIKQYNTLIEEMLQVLIYIVGERYVPGVGNVTKEEVTMREIIHLLCIEPMPHSAIAKNLPENETRCIRPWSL
;
A
#
# COMPACT_ATOMS: atom_id res chain seq x y z
N TYR A 1 -20.20 -25.49 0.45
CA TYR A 1 -21.22 -24.84 -0.39
C TYR A 1 -20.96 -23.36 -0.67
N TYR A 2 -20.34 -22.58 0.23
CA TYR A 2 -20.09 -21.14 0.00
C TYR A 2 -19.48 -20.82 -1.38
N LYS A 3 -18.37 -21.46 -1.77
CA LYS A 3 -17.73 -21.29 -3.08
C LYS A 3 -18.71 -21.40 -4.24
N GLN A 4 -19.51 -22.46 -4.24
CA GLN A 4 -20.49 -22.72 -5.29
C GLN A 4 -21.56 -21.63 -5.36
N LEU A 5 -22.15 -21.27 -4.21
CA LEU A 5 -23.19 -20.23 -4.14
C LEU A 5 -22.69 -18.87 -4.63
N GLN A 6 -21.45 -18.51 -4.29
CA GLN A 6 -20.88 -17.24 -4.76
C GLN A 6 -20.58 -17.25 -6.25
N LYS A 7 -20.08 -18.36 -6.80
CA LYS A 7 -19.86 -18.49 -8.25
C LYS A 7 -21.17 -18.41 -9.03
N GLU A 8 -22.21 -19.12 -8.57
CA GLU A 8 -23.55 -19.06 -9.15
C GLU A 8 -24.07 -17.62 -9.12
N TYR A 9 -24.00 -16.94 -7.97
CA TYR A 9 -24.38 -15.53 -7.85
C TYR A 9 -23.57 -14.60 -8.77
N ILE A 10 -22.27 -14.83 -8.97
CA ILE A 10 -21.46 -13.99 -9.87
C ILE A 10 -21.86 -14.20 -11.34
N SER A 11 -22.29 -15.41 -11.71
CA SER A 11 -22.74 -15.75 -13.06
C SER A 11 -24.21 -15.41 -13.38
N ASP A 12 -25.02 -15.11 -12.36
CA ASP A 12 -26.47 -14.83 -12.48
C ASP A 12 -26.76 -13.47 -13.16
N ASP A 13 -28.00 -12.99 -13.19
CA ASP A 13 -28.42 -11.62 -13.53
C ASP A 13 -29.32 -10.97 -12.45
N HIS A 14 -29.76 -11.75 -11.45
CA HIS A 14 -30.59 -11.27 -10.33
C HIS A 14 -29.86 -10.38 -9.31
N ASP A 15 -30.63 -9.52 -8.64
CA ASP A 15 -30.16 -8.65 -7.54
C ASP A 15 -29.68 -9.46 -6.33
N ARG A 16 -28.63 -8.96 -5.65
CA ARG A 16 -28.08 -9.58 -4.43
C ARG A 16 -29.14 -9.80 -3.36
N SER A 17 -30.07 -8.86 -3.20
CA SER A 17 -31.12 -8.90 -2.17
C SER A 17 -32.04 -10.12 -2.27
N ILE A 18 -32.12 -10.75 -3.44
CA ILE A 18 -32.94 -11.93 -3.71
C ILE A 18 -32.08 -13.21 -3.62
N SER A 19 -30.75 -13.08 -3.67
CA SER A 19 -29.83 -14.20 -3.53
C SER A 19 -29.61 -14.59 -2.06
N ILE A 20 -29.43 -15.89 -1.82
CA ILE A 20 -29.06 -16.41 -0.49
C ILE A 20 -27.71 -15.83 -0.01
N THR A 21 -26.86 -15.35 -0.93
CA THR A 21 -25.58 -14.69 -0.59
C THR A 21 -25.76 -13.34 0.12
N ALA A 22 -26.96 -12.76 0.14
CA ALA A 22 -27.26 -11.60 0.99
C ALA A 22 -27.30 -11.94 2.48
N LEU A 23 -27.51 -13.21 2.86
CA LEU A 23 -27.54 -13.64 4.26
C LEU A 23 -26.15 -13.69 4.92
N SER A 24 -25.08 -13.50 4.14
CA SER A 24 -23.70 -13.55 4.62
C SER A 24 -23.43 -12.52 5.72
N VAL A 25 -24.03 -11.32 5.64
CA VAL A 25 -23.86 -10.29 6.66
C VAL A 25 -24.44 -10.75 8.00
N GLN A 26 -25.63 -11.35 8.03
CA GLN A 26 -26.25 -11.84 9.27
C GLN A 26 -25.48 -13.03 9.86
N MET A 27 -24.83 -13.84 9.03
CA MET A 27 -24.03 -14.97 9.50
C MET A 27 -22.64 -14.55 9.99
N PHE A 28 -21.91 -13.74 9.21
CA PHE A 28 -20.50 -13.42 9.46
C PHE A 28 -20.30 -12.30 10.48
N THR A 29 -21.34 -11.51 10.78
CA THR A 29 -21.25 -10.46 11.81
C THR A 29 -21.64 -10.93 13.21
N VAL A 30 -22.19 -12.15 13.37
CA VAL A 30 -22.50 -12.71 14.69
C VAL A 30 -21.22 -13.31 15.29
N PRO A 31 -20.65 -12.75 16.39
CA PRO A 31 -19.29 -13.10 16.82
C PRO A 31 -19.08 -14.58 17.17
N THR A 32 -20.08 -15.22 17.76
CA THR A 32 -20.02 -16.65 18.12
C THR A 32 -20.00 -17.55 16.88
N LEU A 33 -20.85 -17.23 15.90
CA LEU A 33 -20.92 -17.96 14.63
C LEU A 33 -19.67 -17.70 13.79
N ALA A 34 -19.24 -16.44 13.66
CA ALA A 34 -18.02 -16.07 12.96
C ALA A 34 -16.80 -16.82 13.50
N ARG A 35 -16.65 -16.89 14.84
CA ARG A 35 -15.56 -17.62 15.48
C ARG A 35 -15.58 -19.11 15.15
N HIS A 36 -16.75 -19.73 15.24
CA HIS A 36 -16.92 -21.13 14.84
C HIS A 36 -16.58 -21.35 13.37
N LEU A 37 -17.01 -20.47 12.47
CA LEU A 37 -16.74 -20.58 11.04
C LEU A 37 -15.25 -20.41 10.70
N ILE A 38 -14.53 -19.55 11.42
CA ILE A 38 -13.09 -19.39 11.20
C ILE A 38 -12.33 -20.60 11.71
N GLU A 39 -12.59 -21.03 12.94
CA GLU A 39 -11.82 -22.10 13.58
C GLU A 39 -12.17 -23.50 13.05
N GLU A 40 -13.45 -23.77 12.81
CA GLU A 40 -13.94 -25.09 12.41
C GLU A 40 -14.09 -25.25 10.90
N GLN A 41 -14.37 -24.17 10.16
CA GLN A 41 -14.72 -24.23 8.73
C GLN A 41 -13.74 -23.48 7.82
N ASN A 42 -12.64 -22.94 8.36
CA ASN A 42 -11.62 -22.21 7.61
C ASN A 42 -12.18 -21.09 6.72
N VAL A 43 -13.23 -20.40 7.18
CA VAL A 43 -14.05 -19.55 6.30
C VAL A 43 -13.26 -18.43 5.62
N ILE A 44 -12.19 -17.92 6.24
CA ILE A 44 -11.31 -16.90 5.62
C ILE A 44 -10.61 -17.47 4.39
N SER A 45 -10.04 -18.67 4.47
CA SER A 45 -9.44 -19.36 3.33
C SER A 45 -10.49 -19.67 2.28
N VAL A 46 -11.67 -20.14 2.68
CA VAL A 46 -12.77 -20.42 1.74
C VAL A 46 -13.17 -19.16 0.95
N ILE A 47 -13.33 -18.02 1.61
CA ILE A 47 -13.69 -16.74 0.95
C ILE A 47 -12.54 -16.28 0.03
N THR A 48 -11.30 -16.25 0.53
CA THR A 48 -10.14 -15.78 -0.25
C THR A 48 -9.83 -16.68 -1.44
N GLU A 49 -10.00 -18.00 -1.32
CA GLU A 49 -9.88 -18.92 -2.44
C GLU A 49 -11.03 -18.78 -3.43
N THR A 50 -12.24 -18.47 -2.97
CA THR A 50 -13.36 -18.13 -3.88
C THR A 50 -12.98 -16.94 -4.75
N LEU A 51 -12.40 -15.90 -4.15
CA LEU A 51 -11.88 -14.75 -4.90
C LEU A 51 -10.78 -15.16 -5.87
N LEU A 52 -9.80 -15.96 -5.45
CA LEU A 52 -8.73 -16.46 -6.33
C LEU A 52 -9.21 -17.34 -7.49
N GLU A 53 -10.41 -17.92 -7.39
CA GLU A 53 -11.01 -18.72 -8.46
C GLU A 53 -11.82 -17.86 -9.46
N VAL A 54 -12.23 -16.65 -9.08
CA VAL A 54 -13.03 -15.74 -9.93
C VAL A 54 -12.18 -14.61 -10.53
N LEU A 55 -11.23 -14.11 -9.76
CA LEU A 55 -10.32 -13.05 -10.17
C LEU A 55 -9.41 -13.36 -11.39
N PRO A 56 -9.14 -14.63 -11.79
CA PRO A 56 -8.36 -14.92 -12.99
C PRO A 56 -8.93 -14.35 -14.29
N GLU A 57 -10.24 -14.07 -14.37
CA GLU A 57 -10.84 -13.38 -15.52
C GLU A 57 -10.31 -11.96 -15.73
N TYR A 58 -9.74 -11.36 -14.67
CA TYR A 58 -9.17 -10.01 -14.67
C TYR A 58 -7.63 -10.02 -14.62
N LEU A 59 -6.98 -11.17 -14.84
CA LEU A 59 -5.51 -11.25 -14.83
C LEU A 59 -4.94 -11.10 -16.24
N ASP A 60 -3.85 -10.34 -16.34
CA ASP A 60 -3.03 -10.25 -17.54
C ASP A 60 -2.03 -11.43 -17.64
N ARG A 61 -1.18 -11.38 -18.67
CA ARG A 61 -0.15 -12.40 -18.93
C ARG A 61 0.92 -12.51 -17.83
N ASN A 62 1.05 -11.48 -16.99
CA ASN A 62 1.99 -11.41 -15.88
C ASN A 62 1.33 -11.80 -14.54
N ASN A 63 0.08 -12.28 -14.57
CA ASN A 63 -0.74 -12.56 -13.38
C ASN A 63 -0.95 -11.30 -12.52
N LYS A 64 -1.12 -10.14 -13.16
CA LYS A 64 -1.51 -8.88 -12.52
C LYS A 64 -2.92 -8.50 -12.93
N PHE A 65 -3.64 -7.81 -12.04
CA PHE A 65 -4.97 -7.35 -12.47
C PHE A 65 -4.86 -6.35 -13.62
N ASN A 66 -5.69 -6.57 -14.62
CA ASN A 66 -5.91 -5.67 -15.72
C ASN A 66 -7.41 -5.59 -15.95
N PHE A 67 -7.96 -4.38 -15.87
CA PHE A 67 -9.40 -4.15 -15.96
C PHE A 67 -9.82 -3.57 -17.31
N GLN A 68 -8.98 -3.65 -18.35
CA GLN A 68 -9.35 -3.11 -19.65
C GLN A 68 -10.59 -3.83 -20.22
N GLY A 69 -11.66 -3.07 -20.49
CA GLY A 69 -12.91 -3.62 -21.02
C GLY A 69 -13.69 -4.50 -20.02
N TYR A 70 -13.47 -4.32 -18.72
CA TYR A 70 -14.18 -5.07 -17.68
C TYR A 70 -15.71 -4.81 -17.71
N SER A 71 -16.48 -5.79 -17.22
CA SER A 71 -17.91 -5.59 -16.93
C SER A 71 -18.10 -5.04 -15.52
N GLN A 72 -18.67 -3.84 -15.41
CA GLN A 72 -18.97 -3.19 -14.13
C GLN A 72 -19.92 -4.02 -13.28
N ASP A 73 -20.94 -4.64 -13.88
CA ASP A 73 -21.92 -5.48 -13.16
C ASP A 73 -21.27 -6.74 -12.59
N LYS A 74 -20.45 -7.44 -13.40
CA LYS A 74 -19.73 -8.64 -12.92
C LYS A 74 -18.73 -8.29 -11.83
N LEU A 75 -17.96 -7.22 -11.99
CA LEU A 75 -16.99 -6.80 -10.98
C LEU A 75 -17.70 -6.35 -9.69
N GLY A 76 -18.85 -5.67 -9.81
CA GLY A 76 -19.72 -5.33 -8.68
C GLY A 76 -20.16 -6.54 -7.87
N ARG A 77 -20.33 -7.71 -8.49
CA ARG A 77 -20.66 -8.96 -7.81
C ARG A 77 -19.46 -9.59 -7.13
N VAL A 78 -18.26 -9.47 -7.69
CA VAL A 78 -17.02 -9.84 -7.00
C VAL A 78 -16.86 -9.03 -5.71
N TYR A 79 -17.24 -7.74 -5.71
CA TYR A 79 -17.21 -6.92 -4.49
C TYR A 79 -18.10 -7.47 -3.37
N ALA A 80 -19.15 -8.23 -3.68
CA ALA A 80 -19.97 -8.88 -2.66
C ALA A 80 -19.15 -9.90 -1.84
N VAL A 81 -18.27 -10.66 -2.50
CA VAL A 81 -17.37 -11.64 -1.86
C VAL A 81 -16.28 -10.92 -1.07
N ILE A 82 -15.76 -9.79 -1.57
CA ILE A 82 -14.83 -8.94 -0.81
C ILE A 82 -15.50 -8.40 0.46
N CYS A 83 -16.76 -7.95 0.36
CA CYS A 83 -17.55 -7.51 1.52
C CYS A 83 -17.77 -8.63 2.55
N ASP A 84 -17.94 -9.88 2.11
CA ASP A 84 -18.04 -11.03 3.01
C ASP A 84 -16.75 -11.23 3.84
N LEU A 85 -15.58 -11.03 3.22
CA LEU A 85 -14.29 -11.03 3.92
C LEU A 85 -14.22 -9.89 4.94
N LYS A 86 -14.74 -8.71 4.61
CA LYS A 86 -14.86 -7.61 5.59
C LYS A 86 -15.75 -8.04 6.76
N TYR A 87 -16.92 -8.61 6.50
CA TYR A 87 -17.86 -9.00 7.57
C TYR A 87 -17.27 -10.01 8.54
N ILE A 88 -16.58 -11.05 8.05
CA ILE A 88 -16.00 -12.05 8.93
C ILE A 88 -14.89 -11.48 9.81
N LEU A 89 -14.11 -10.54 9.28
CA LEU A 89 -13.01 -9.91 10.02
C LEU A 89 -13.49 -8.92 11.10
N ILE A 90 -14.77 -8.49 11.10
CA ILE A 90 -15.30 -7.59 12.14
C ILE A 90 -15.21 -8.26 13.52
N SER A 91 -15.39 -9.58 13.57
CA SER A 91 -15.45 -10.36 14.81
C SER A 91 -14.07 -10.75 15.34
N LYS A 92 -13.21 -9.75 15.56
CA LYS A 92 -11.84 -9.90 16.08
C LYS A 92 -11.76 -10.84 17.30
N PRO A 93 -10.94 -11.91 17.27
CA PRO A 93 -10.81 -12.83 18.39
C PRO A 93 -10.14 -12.18 19.61
N THR A 94 -10.68 -12.44 20.79
CA THR A 94 -10.07 -12.07 22.08
C THR A 94 -9.21 -13.18 22.66
N ILE A 95 -9.46 -14.44 22.26
CA ILE A 95 -8.74 -15.63 22.68
C ILE A 95 -8.24 -16.34 21.43
N TRP A 96 -6.96 -16.70 21.43
CA TRP A 96 -6.30 -17.40 20.32
C TRP A 96 -5.94 -18.82 20.72
N THR A 97 -6.60 -19.79 20.10
CA THR A 97 -6.22 -21.22 20.14
C THR A 97 -5.16 -21.49 19.06
N GLU A 98 -4.43 -22.61 19.18
CA GLU A 98 -3.48 -23.02 18.13
C GLU A 98 -4.20 -23.25 16.79
N ARG A 99 -5.37 -23.89 16.83
CA ARG A 99 -6.21 -24.11 15.65
C ARG A 99 -6.62 -22.80 15.01
N LEU A 100 -7.13 -21.83 15.77
CA LEU A 100 -7.52 -20.53 15.24
C LEU A 100 -6.33 -19.78 14.60
N ARG A 101 -5.14 -19.82 15.21
CA ARG A 101 -3.92 -19.24 14.62
C ARG A 101 -3.59 -19.88 13.28
N MET A 102 -3.63 -21.22 13.19
CA MET A 102 -3.36 -21.94 11.94
C MET A 102 -4.35 -21.58 10.83
N GLN A 103 -5.66 -21.60 11.12
CA GLN A 103 -6.71 -21.30 10.14
C GLN A 103 -6.65 -19.85 9.67
N PHE A 104 -6.42 -18.91 10.59
CA PHE A 104 -6.25 -17.50 10.22
C PHE A 104 -5.00 -17.28 9.35
N LEU A 105 -3.86 -17.90 9.69
CA LEU A 105 -2.63 -17.78 8.89
C LEU A 105 -2.79 -18.38 7.49
N GLU A 106 -3.53 -19.47 7.35
CA GLU A 106 -3.86 -20.04 6.04
C GLU A 106 -4.68 -19.05 5.20
N GLY A 107 -5.72 -18.47 5.80
CA GLY A 107 -6.55 -17.46 5.14
C GLY A 107 -5.75 -16.20 4.79
N PHE A 108 -4.85 -15.76 5.68
CA PHE A 108 -3.95 -14.65 5.43
C PHE A 108 -2.99 -14.94 4.27
N ARG A 109 -2.38 -16.13 4.20
CA ARG A 109 -1.54 -16.54 3.07
C ARG A 109 -2.32 -16.53 1.75
N SER A 110 -3.57 -17.00 1.76
CA SER A 110 -4.44 -16.95 0.57
C SER A 110 -4.79 -15.51 0.20
N PHE A 111 -5.04 -14.64 1.18
CA PHE A 111 -5.22 -13.21 0.95
C PHE A 111 -3.97 -12.54 0.35
N LEU A 112 -2.77 -12.89 0.81
CA LEU A 112 -1.52 -12.38 0.24
C LEU A 112 -1.34 -12.75 -1.25
N LYS A 113 -1.90 -13.88 -1.72
CA LYS A 113 -1.92 -14.22 -3.14
C LYS A 113 -2.76 -13.24 -3.96
N ILE A 114 -3.89 -12.77 -3.42
CA ILE A 114 -4.71 -11.73 -4.05
C ILE A 114 -3.91 -10.42 -4.11
N LEU A 115 -3.27 -10.02 -3.00
CA LEU A 115 -2.44 -8.81 -2.98
C LEU A 115 -1.22 -8.91 -3.91
N THR A 116 -0.69 -10.11 -4.13
CA THR A 116 0.39 -10.38 -5.10
C THR A 116 -0.05 -10.07 -6.53
N CYS A 117 -1.31 -10.37 -6.88
CA CYS A 117 -1.89 -10.03 -8.18
C CYS A 117 -2.10 -8.51 -8.32
N MET A 118 -2.31 -7.80 -7.20
CA MET A 118 -2.48 -6.34 -7.19
C MET A 118 -1.17 -5.55 -7.15
N GLN A 119 -0.11 -6.12 -6.57
CA GLN A 119 1.18 -5.46 -6.40
C GLN A 119 1.80 -5.13 -7.76
N GLY A 120 1.82 -3.86 -8.13
CA GLY A 120 2.33 -3.42 -9.44
C GLY A 120 1.38 -3.78 -10.59
N MET A 121 0.08 -3.74 -10.36
CA MET A 121 -0.93 -3.88 -11.42
C MET A 121 -1.13 -2.54 -12.16
N GLU A 122 -1.69 -2.57 -13.38
CA GLU A 122 -1.95 -1.36 -14.19
C GLU A 122 -0.69 -0.47 -14.33
N GLU A 123 0.46 -1.07 -14.65
CA GLU A 123 1.70 -0.31 -14.81
C GLU A 123 1.63 0.64 -16.01
N ILE A 124 2.09 1.87 -15.80
CA ILE A 124 2.14 2.92 -16.81
C ILE A 124 3.57 3.21 -17.22
N ARG A 125 3.75 3.57 -18.49
CA ARG A 125 5.01 4.10 -19.03
C ARG A 125 4.79 5.53 -19.52
N ARG A 126 5.78 6.39 -19.30
CA ARG A 126 5.75 7.80 -19.73
C ARG A 126 5.64 7.90 -21.25
N GLN A 127 4.70 8.72 -21.73
CA GLN A 127 4.55 8.98 -23.15
C GLN A 127 5.48 10.12 -23.60
N VAL A 128 6.33 9.83 -24.58
CA VAL A 128 7.26 10.77 -25.20
C VAL A 128 6.88 10.93 -26.67
N GLY A 129 6.75 12.17 -27.16
CA GLY A 129 6.26 12.47 -28.50
C GLY A 129 4.79 12.89 -28.50
N GLN A 130 3.91 12.00 -28.95
CA GLN A 130 2.47 12.27 -29.06
C GLN A 130 1.75 12.02 -27.74
N HIS A 131 0.62 12.71 -27.55
CA HIS A 131 -0.29 12.45 -26.44
C HIS A 131 -0.99 11.10 -26.63
N ILE A 132 -1.34 10.42 -25.54
CA ILE A 132 -2.10 9.17 -25.62
C ILE A 132 -3.47 9.42 -26.27
N GLU A 133 -3.87 8.57 -27.21
CA GLU A 133 -5.14 8.78 -27.93
C GLU A 133 -6.36 8.30 -27.13
N VAL A 134 -6.17 7.32 -26.24
CA VAL A 134 -7.23 6.71 -25.43
C VAL A 134 -6.75 6.57 -23.99
N ASP A 135 -7.47 7.19 -23.06
CA ASP A 135 -7.21 7.03 -21.62
C ASP A 135 -7.51 5.59 -21.17
N PRO A 136 -6.63 4.93 -20.41
CA PRO A 136 -6.90 3.60 -19.87
C PRO A 136 -7.95 3.67 -18.74
N ASP A 137 -8.78 2.63 -18.66
CA ASP A 137 -9.74 2.41 -17.58
C ASP A 137 -9.00 2.29 -16.23
N TRP A 138 -9.22 3.23 -15.31
CA TRP A 138 -8.49 3.29 -14.03
C TRP A 138 -9.41 3.13 -12.82
N GLU A 139 -10.72 3.34 -13.01
CA GLU A 139 -11.72 3.39 -11.95
C GLU A 139 -11.86 2.03 -11.25
N ALA A 140 -11.81 0.92 -11.99
CA ALA A 140 -11.91 -0.43 -11.42
C ALA A 140 -10.76 -0.73 -10.45
N ALA A 141 -9.54 -0.35 -10.83
CA ALA A 141 -8.33 -0.53 -10.04
C ALA A 141 -8.37 0.27 -8.72
N ILE A 142 -8.88 1.50 -8.76
CA ILE A 142 -9.12 2.31 -7.56
C ILE A 142 -10.30 1.74 -6.75
N ALA A 143 -11.37 1.31 -7.39
CA ALA A 143 -12.55 0.76 -6.72
C ALA A 143 -12.21 -0.48 -5.91
N ILE A 144 -11.46 -1.45 -6.47
CA ILE A 144 -11.02 -2.64 -5.73
C ILE A 144 -10.09 -2.27 -4.57
N GLN A 145 -9.18 -1.31 -4.76
CA GLN A 145 -8.32 -0.78 -3.69
C GLN A 145 -9.17 -0.19 -2.54
N MET A 146 -10.21 0.57 -2.86
CA MET A 146 -11.14 1.14 -1.87
C MET A 146 -11.91 0.06 -1.11
N GLN A 147 -12.35 -1.02 -1.78
CA GLN A 147 -13.03 -2.13 -1.11
C GLN A 147 -12.10 -2.85 -0.13
N LEU A 148 -10.81 -2.98 -0.48
CA LEU A 148 -9.83 -3.67 0.35
C LEU A 148 -9.25 -2.83 1.49
N LYS A 149 -9.35 -1.50 1.44
CA LYS A 149 -8.79 -0.58 2.45
C LYS A 149 -9.03 -1.05 3.89
N ASN A 150 -10.29 -1.29 4.25
CA ASN A 150 -10.65 -1.71 5.61
C ASN A 150 -10.16 -3.13 5.92
N ILE A 151 -10.21 -4.03 4.95
CA ILE A 151 -9.78 -5.43 5.10
C ILE A 151 -8.28 -5.50 5.39
N LEU A 152 -7.47 -4.69 4.70
CA LEU A 152 -6.02 -4.56 4.94
C LEU A 152 -5.74 -4.17 6.40
N LEU A 153 -6.42 -3.12 6.89
CA LEU A 153 -6.31 -2.68 8.28
C LEU A 153 -6.74 -3.78 9.26
N MET A 154 -7.86 -4.44 9.01
CA MET A 154 -8.39 -5.49 9.88
C MET A 154 -7.44 -6.70 9.95
N PHE A 155 -6.86 -7.14 8.83
CA PHE A 155 -5.83 -8.19 8.87
C PHE A 155 -4.62 -7.76 9.72
N GLN A 156 -4.13 -6.52 9.57
CA GLN A 156 -3.02 -6.01 10.38
C GLN A 156 -3.37 -6.00 11.88
N GLU A 157 -4.59 -5.60 12.23
CA GLU A 157 -5.07 -5.58 13.62
C GLU A 157 -5.26 -6.97 14.23
N TRP A 158 -5.68 -7.94 13.41
CA TRP A 158 -5.80 -9.34 13.83
C TRP A 158 -4.42 -9.95 14.06
N CYS A 159 -3.48 -9.72 13.14
CA CYS A 159 -2.09 -10.17 13.33
C CYS A 159 -1.52 -9.60 14.63
N ALA A 160 -1.78 -8.33 14.94
CA ALA A 160 -1.27 -7.67 16.15
C ALA A 160 -1.91 -8.13 17.48
N CYS A 161 -2.83 -9.10 17.48
CA CYS A 161 -3.41 -9.64 18.71
C CYS A 161 -2.47 -10.61 19.45
N ASP A 162 -1.55 -11.21 18.71
CA ASP A 162 -0.71 -12.29 19.17
C ASP A 162 0.68 -12.09 18.55
N GLU A 163 1.70 -12.01 19.39
CA GLU A 163 3.05 -11.63 18.96
C GLU A 163 3.64 -12.65 17.97
N GLU A 164 3.48 -13.94 18.26
CA GLU A 164 3.98 -15.02 17.41
C GLU A 164 3.26 -15.05 16.07
N LEU A 165 1.93 -14.86 16.09
CA LEU A 165 1.12 -14.71 14.89
C LEU A 165 1.60 -13.54 14.03
N LEU A 166 1.88 -12.38 14.64
CA LEU A 166 2.34 -11.19 13.93
C LEU A 166 3.70 -11.43 13.25
N LEU A 167 4.64 -12.08 13.94
CA LEU A 167 5.96 -12.42 13.40
C LEU A 167 5.87 -13.38 12.22
N VAL A 168 5.03 -14.42 12.32
CA VAL A 168 4.78 -15.36 11.21
C VAL A 168 4.08 -14.66 10.04
N ALA A 169 3.06 -13.84 10.30
CA ALA A 169 2.37 -13.07 9.27
C ALA A 169 3.32 -12.09 8.55
N TYR A 170 4.19 -11.41 9.30
CA TYR A 170 5.22 -10.53 8.74
C TYR A 170 6.15 -11.30 7.80
N LYS A 171 6.66 -12.47 8.23
CA LYS A 171 7.52 -13.33 7.41
C LYS A 171 6.84 -13.76 6.11
N GLU A 172 5.58 -14.16 6.17
CA GLU A 172 4.83 -14.60 4.98
C GLU A 172 4.57 -13.42 4.02
N CYS A 173 4.27 -12.24 4.56
CA CYS A 173 4.12 -11.01 3.77
C CYS A 173 5.45 -10.57 3.14
N HIS A 174 6.55 -10.60 3.90
CA HIS A 174 7.91 -10.28 3.42
C HIS A 174 8.30 -11.20 2.27
N LYS A 175 8.13 -12.52 2.41
CA LYS A 175 8.36 -13.49 1.33
C LYS A 175 7.55 -13.15 0.07
N ALA A 176 6.28 -12.75 0.23
CA ALA A 176 5.44 -12.38 -0.90
C ALA A 176 5.96 -11.10 -1.59
N VAL A 177 6.37 -10.08 -0.83
CA VAL A 177 7.01 -8.86 -1.37
C VAL A 177 8.28 -9.22 -2.15
N MET A 178 9.17 -10.03 -1.57
CA MET A 178 10.41 -10.43 -2.22
C MET A 178 10.19 -11.19 -3.53
N ARG A 179 9.16 -12.03 -3.60
CA ARG A 179 8.76 -12.72 -4.84
C ARG A 179 8.31 -11.74 -5.92
N CYS A 180 7.51 -10.74 -5.58
CA CYS A 180 7.10 -9.68 -6.52
C CYS A 180 8.29 -8.87 -7.05
N SER A 181 9.32 -8.67 -6.22
CA SER A 181 10.51 -7.91 -6.58
C SER A 181 11.56 -8.70 -7.39
N THR A 182 11.31 -9.96 -7.74
CA THR A 182 12.32 -10.83 -8.41
C THR A 182 12.84 -10.23 -9.72
N SER A 183 11.96 -9.65 -10.54
CA SER A 183 12.36 -9.01 -11.80
C SER A 183 13.34 -7.86 -11.56
N PHE A 184 13.06 -7.02 -10.56
CA PHE A 184 13.95 -5.95 -10.14
C PHE A 184 15.27 -6.49 -9.55
N ILE A 185 15.22 -7.53 -8.71
CA ILE A 185 16.42 -8.16 -8.15
C ILE A 185 17.32 -8.69 -9.28
N SER A 186 16.74 -9.18 -10.37
CA SER A 186 17.49 -9.68 -11.53
C SER A 186 18.05 -8.60 -12.47
N SER A 187 17.70 -7.32 -12.28
CA SER A 187 18.11 -6.26 -13.20
C SER A 187 19.59 -5.88 -13.07
N SER A 188 20.11 -5.25 -14.12
CA SER A 188 21.49 -4.74 -14.17
C SER A 188 21.70 -3.72 -13.07
N LYS A 189 22.87 -3.77 -12.43
CA LYS A 189 23.27 -2.82 -11.40
C LYS A 189 23.95 -1.61 -12.02
N THR A 190 23.76 -0.46 -11.40
CA THR A 190 24.37 0.84 -11.70
C THR A 190 25.05 1.36 -10.45
N VAL A 191 26.24 1.93 -10.60
CA VAL A 191 26.98 2.54 -9.49
C VAL A 191 26.75 4.05 -9.54
N VAL A 192 26.28 4.58 -8.42
CA VAL A 192 26.10 6.01 -8.21
C VAL A 192 27.19 6.46 -7.25
N GLN A 193 27.90 7.53 -7.61
CA GLN A 193 28.92 8.13 -6.76
C GLN A 193 28.60 9.61 -6.55
N SER A 194 28.63 10.05 -5.29
CA SER A 194 28.53 11.47 -4.95
C SER A 194 29.20 11.72 -3.60
N CYS A 195 29.86 12.85 -3.46
CA CYS A 195 30.51 13.28 -2.21
C CYS A 195 31.43 12.22 -1.55
N GLY A 196 32.10 11.37 -2.34
CA GLY A 196 32.97 10.30 -1.82
C GLY A 196 32.25 9.04 -1.34
N HIS A 197 30.92 9.00 -1.41
CA HIS A 197 30.11 7.82 -1.13
C HIS A 197 29.69 7.13 -2.44
N SER A 198 29.48 5.81 -2.37
CA SER A 198 29.02 5.03 -3.50
C SER A 198 27.87 4.10 -3.11
N LEU A 199 26.92 3.96 -4.03
CA LEU A 199 25.82 3.02 -3.93
C LEU A 199 25.76 2.20 -5.21
N GLU A 200 25.86 0.88 -5.08
CA GLU A 200 25.53 -0.04 -6.15
C GLU A 200 24.05 -0.39 -6.05
N THR A 201 23.21 0.22 -6.88
CA THR A 201 21.77 -0.02 -6.90
C THR A 201 21.34 -0.55 -8.26
N LYS A 202 20.15 -1.12 -8.32
CA LYS A 202 19.55 -1.59 -9.55
C LYS A 202 19.18 -0.42 -10.47
N SER A 203 19.42 -0.61 -11.77
CA SER A 203 19.04 0.35 -12.81
C SER A 203 17.53 0.41 -12.87
N TYR A 204 16.98 1.59 -12.62
CA TYR A 204 15.57 1.89 -12.75
C TYR A 204 15.39 3.40 -12.84
N ARG A 205 14.65 3.88 -13.84
CA ARG A 205 14.33 5.29 -14.07
C ARG A 205 12.83 5.44 -14.18
N VAL A 206 12.22 6.14 -13.22
CA VAL A 206 10.76 6.32 -13.19
C VAL A 206 10.29 7.03 -14.46
N SER A 207 11.11 7.92 -15.04
CA SER A 207 10.75 8.61 -16.28
C SER A 207 10.73 7.74 -17.54
N GLU A 208 11.20 6.49 -17.48
CA GLU A 208 11.34 5.58 -18.64
C GLU A 208 10.73 4.19 -18.41
N ASP A 209 10.80 3.68 -17.19
CA ASP A 209 10.35 2.35 -16.80
C ASP A 209 8.87 2.32 -16.39
N LEU A 210 8.32 1.10 -16.31
CA LEU A 210 6.93 0.83 -15.94
C LEU A 210 6.71 1.04 -14.44
N VAL A 211 5.79 1.92 -14.06
CA VAL A 211 5.49 2.25 -12.66
C VAL A 211 4.00 2.09 -12.35
N SER A 212 3.65 1.78 -11.11
CA SER A 212 2.27 1.65 -10.66
C SER A 212 2.10 2.25 -9.27
N ILE A 213 0.92 2.82 -9.01
CA ILE A 213 0.50 3.33 -7.70
C ILE A 213 -0.16 2.26 -6.82
N HIS A 214 -0.41 1.07 -7.37
CA HIS A 214 -1.11 -0.02 -6.71
C HIS A 214 -0.13 -0.97 -6.02
N LEU A 215 0.23 -0.65 -4.77
CA LEU A 215 1.25 -1.36 -3.99
C LEU A 215 0.73 -1.98 -2.67
N PRO A 216 -0.44 -2.66 -2.66
CA PRO A 216 -1.07 -3.06 -1.41
C PRO A 216 -0.23 -4.06 -0.60
N LEU A 217 0.61 -4.88 -1.24
CA LEU A 217 1.43 -5.87 -0.56
C LEU A 217 2.60 -5.20 0.19
N SER A 218 3.33 -4.29 -0.45
CA SER A 218 4.38 -3.48 0.20
C SER A 218 3.81 -2.66 1.36
N ARG A 219 2.63 -2.08 1.18
CA ARG A 219 1.95 -1.25 2.18
C ARG A 219 1.41 -2.08 3.36
N THR A 220 0.96 -3.31 3.10
CA THR A 220 0.62 -4.28 4.15
C THR A 220 1.85 -4.61 4.99
N LEU A 221 3.01 -4.84 4.37
CA LEU A 221 4.26 -5.10 5.08
C LEU A 221 4.66 -3.91 5.98
N ALA A 222 4.57 -2.68 5.48
CA ALA A 222 4.81 -1.47 6.26
C ALA A 222 3.86 -1.38 7.47
N GLY A 223 2.57 -1.66 7.26
CA GLY A 223 1.56 -1.70 8.32
C GLY A 223 1.88 -2.74 9.41
N LEU A 224 2.24 -3.97 9.02
CA LEU A 224 2.67 -5.01 9.96
C LEU A 224 3.94 -4.62 10.71
N HIS A 225 4.90 -3.96 10.05
CA HIS A 225 6.13 -3.50 10.68
C HIS A 225 5.85 -2.50 11.81
N VAL A 226 4.96 -1.53 11.57
CA VAL A 226 4.55 -0.56 12.60
C VAL A 226 3.92 -1.26 13.81
N ARG A 227 3.12 -2.31 13.57
CA ARG A 227 2.55 -3.13 14.67
C ARG A 227 3.63 -3.88 15.44
N LEU A 228 4.62 -4.47 14.76
CA LEU A 228 5.76 -5.12 15.42
C LEU A 228 6.51 -4.12 16.30
N SER A 229 6.80 -2.92 15.79
CA SER A 229 7.52 -1.89 16.52
C SER A 229 6.76 -1.46 17.76
N ARG A 230 5.45 -1.25 17.63
CA ARG A 230 4.59 -0.86 18.75
C ARG A 230 4.55 -1.90 19.87
N LEU A 231 4.60 -3.18 19.53
CA LEU A 231 4.60 -4.29 20.49
C LEU A 231 5.99 -4.62 21.04
N GLY A 232 7.06 -3.99 20.53
CA GLY A 232 8.46 -4.35 20.88
C GLY A 232 8.97 -5.64 20.22
N ALA A 233 8.15 -6.28 19.39
CA ALA A 233 8.42 -7.56 18.74
C ALA A 233 9.45 -7.48 17.60
N VAL A 234 9.81 -6.27 17.13
CA VAL A 234 10.87 -6.07 16.11
C VAL A 234 12.20 -6.68 16.56
N SER A 235 12.48 -6.69 17.87
CA SER A 235 13.68 -7.31 18.44
C SER A 235 13.82 -8.79 18.05
N ARG A 236 12.69 -9.51 17.88
CA ARG A 236 12.63 -10.92 17.50
C ARG A 236 12.49 -11.16 16.00
N LEU A 237 12.38 -10.11 15.18
CA LEU A 237 12.12 -10.25 13.74
C LEU A 237 13.18 -11.10 13.03
N HIS A 238 14.44 -11.00 13.47
CA HIS A 238 15.56 -11.75 12.93
C HIS A 238 15.43 -13.28 13.08
N GLU A 239 14.62 -13.77 14.03
CA GLU A 239 14.29 -15.19 14.20
C GLU A 239 13.43 -15.72 13.03
N PHE A 240 12.69 -14.83 12.36
CA PHE A 240 11.72 -15.18 11.32
C PHE A 240 12.20 -14.81 9.92
N VAL A 241 12.89 -13.68 9.79
CA VAL A 241 13.50 -13.17 8.55
C VAL A 241 14.95 -12.83 8.86
N SER A 242 15.89 -13.55 8.26
CA SER A 242 17.32 -13.31 8.51
C SER A 242 17.72 -11.89 8.05
N PHE A 243 18.81 -11.35 8.62
CA PHE A 243 19.33 -10.03 8.19
C PHE A 243 19.71 -10.01 6.71
N GLU A 244 20.21 -11.13 6.19
CA GLU A 244 20.58 -11.32 4.79
C GLU A 244 19.35 -11.33 3.87
N ASP A 245 18.27 -12.00 4.29
CA ASP A 245 17.02 -12.08 3.51
C ASP A 245 16.20 -10.79 3.57
N PHE A 246 16.42 -9.94 4.59
CA PHE A 246 15.55 -8.78 4.82
C PHE A 246 15.58 -7.77 3.65
N GLN A 247 16.75 -7.54 3.03
CA GLN A 247 16.94 -6.78 1.78
C GLN A 247 16.20 -5.42 1.76
N VAL A 248 16.52 -4.53 2.71
CA VAL A 248 15.84 -3.23 2.91
C VAL A 248 15.71 -2.41 1.61
N GLU A 249 16.79 -2.36 0.81
CA GLU A 249 16.83 -1.64 -0.47
C GLU A 249 15.73 -2.08 -1.44
N VAL A 250 15.37 -3.37 -1.42
CA VAL A 250 14.29 -3.93 -2.24
C VAL A 250 12.91 -3.56 -1.68
N LEU A 251 12.78 -3.48 -0.35
CA LEU A 251 11.50 -3.16 0.30
C LEU A 251 11.06 -1.70 0.06
N VAL A 252 12.03 -0.78 0.06
CA VAL A 252 11.77 0.66 -0.16
C VAL A 252 11.52 1.02 -1.62
N GLU A 253 11.90 0.13 -2.54
CA GLU A 253 11.95 0.42 -3.96
C GLU A 253 10.59 0.79 -4.56
N TYR A 254 9.56 -0.03 -4.34
CA TYR A 254 8.21 0.21 -4.86
C TYR A 254 7.61 1.53 -4.32
N PRO A 255 7.60 1.78 -2.99
CA PRO A 255 7.18 3.05 -2.42
C PRO A 255 7.93 4.27 -2.98
N LEU A 256 9.26 4.17 -3.12
CA LEU A 256 10.08 5.26 -3.64
C LEU A 256 9.72 5.60 -5.09
N ARG A 257 9.50 4.59 -5.94
CA ARG A 257 9.05 4.80 -7.33
C ARG A 257 7.70 5.52 -7.40
N CYS A 258 6.76 5.15 -6.53
CA CYS A 258 5.44 5.77 -6.48
C CYS A 258 5.53 7.25 -6.08
N LEU A 259 6.34 7.58 -5.07
CA LEU A 259 6.58 8.97 -4.64
C LEU A 259 7.29 9.79 -5.73
N VAL A 260 8.28 9.22 -6.41
CA VAL A 260 8.95 9.87 -7.55
C VAL A 260 7.98 10.07 -8.72
N LEU A 261 7.10 9.12 -9.03
CA LEU A 261 6.09 9.29 -10.08
C LEU A 261 5.24 10.53 -9.80
N VAL A 262 4.76 10.69 -8.57
CA VAL A 262 3.98 11.87 -8.17
C VAL A 262 4.80 13.15 -8.34
N ALA A 263 6.05 13.16 -7.88
CA ALA A 263 6.95 14.30 -8.07
C ALA A 263 7.16 14.65 -9.55
N GLN A 264 7.33 13.66 -10.41
CA GLN A 264 7.48 13.85 -11.86
C GLN A 264 6.19 14.35 -12.53
N VAL A 265 5.01 13.94 -12.02
CA VAL A 265 3.71 14.46 -12.48
C VAL A 265 3.56 15.93 -12.10
N VAL A 266 3.92 16.32 -10.87
CA VAL A 266 3.95 17.72 -10.41
C VAL A 266 4.96 18.54 -11.21
N ALA A 267 6.12 17.96 -11.53
CA ALA A 267 7.12 18.55 -12.44
C ALA A 267 6.69 18.51 -13.92
N GLU A 268 5.42 18.18 -14.22
CA GLU A 268 4.84 18.28 -15.56
C GLU A 268 5.49 17.35 -16.61
N MET A 269 6.26 16.36 -16.17
CA MET A 269 6.98 15.44 -17.06
C MET A 269 6.03 14.46 -17.78
N TRP A 270 4.85 14.21 -17.21
CA TRP A 270 3.88 13.20 -17.65
C TRP A 270 2.61 13.76 -18.32
N ARG A 271 2.63 15.04 -18.76
CA ARG A 271 1.48 15.72 -19.41
C ARG A 271 0.87 14.98 -20.63
N ARG A 272 1.61 14.03 -21.21
CA ARG A 272 1.18 13.26 -22.39
C ARG A 272 0.44 11.96 -22.06
N ASN A 273 0.36 11.59 -20.79
CA ASN A 273 -0.24 10.33 -20.32
C ASN A 273 -1.76 10.42 -20.07
N GLY A 274 -2.42 11.50 -20.48
CA GLY A 274 -3.87 11.63 -20.38
C GLY A 274 -4.38 11.99 -18.98
N LEU A 275 -5.70 12.09 -18.84
CA LEU A 275 -6.36 12.44 -17.58
C LEU A 275 -6.39 11.26 -16.60
N SER A 276 -6.34 10.02 -17.11
CA SER A 276 -6.34 8.81 -16.28
C SER A 276 -5.21 8.84 -15.24
N LEU A 277 -3.99 9.22 -15.64
CA LEU A 277 -2.87 9.35 -14.73
C LEU A 277 -3.11 10.42 -13.65
N ILE A 278 -3.64 11.57 -14.05
CA ILE A 278 -3.91 12.67 -13.10
C ILE A 278 -4.95 12.23 -12.07
N SER A 279 -6.00 11.53 -12.50
CA SER A 279 -7.00 10.92 -11.61
C SER A 279 -6.37 9.93 -10.65
N GLN A 280 -5.52 9.02 -11.13
CA GLN A 280 -4.82 8.04 -10.29
C GLN A 280 -3.95 8.70 -9.21
N VAL A 281 -3.16 9.71 -9.57
CA VAL A 281 -2.33 10.48 -8.62
C VAL A 281 -3.19 11.23 -7.60
N PHE A 282 -4.31 11.80 -8.04
CA PHE A 282 -5.27 12.44 -7.15
C PHE A 282 -5.79 11.45 -6.09
N TYR A 283 -6.26 10.27 -6.49
CA TYR A 283 -6.77 9.26 -5.54
C TYR A 283 -5.70 8.69 -4.61
N TYR A 284 -4.44 8.61 -5.08
CA TYR A 284 -3.30 8.19 -4.24
C TYR A 284 -3.08 9.15 -3.05
N GLN A 285 -3.33 10.44 -3.24
CA GLN A 285 -3.17 11.48 -2.22
C GLN A 285 -4.49 11.83 -1.49
N ASP A 286 -5.64 11.47 -2.07
CA ASP A 286 -6.97 11.79 -1.53
C ASP A 286 -7.22 11.15 -0.16
N VAL A 287 -7.90 11.88 0.72
CA VAL A 287 -8.19 11.51 2.12
C VAL A 287 -8.87 10.14 2.23
N LYS A 288 -9.65 9.71 1.21
CA LYS A 288 -10.32 8.41 1.22
C LYS A 288 -9.32 7.25 1.24
N CYS A 289 -8.18 7.38 0.57
CA CYS A 289 -7.23 6.27 0.37
C CYS A 289 -5.84 6.52 0.99
N ARG A 290 -5.48 7.78 1.23
CA ARG A 290 -4.13 8.21 1.64
C ARG A 290 -3.51 7.38 2.76
N GLU A 291 -4.27 7.09 3.81
CA GLU A 291 -3.82 6.31 4.98
C GLU A 291 -3.30 4.92 4.62
N GLU A 292 -3.90 4.26 3.61
CA GLU A 292 -3.51 2.93 3.14
C GLU A 292 -2.71 2.99 1.83
N MET A 293 -2.34 4.20 1.38
CA MET A 293 -1.55 4.44 0.17
C MET A 293 -0.32 5.30 0.52
N TYR A 294 -0.38 6.61 0.26
CA TYR A 294 0.73 7.55 0.46
C TYR A 294 1.41 7.41 1.83
N ASP A 295 0.63 7.33 2.91
CA ASP A 295 1.19 7.32 4.27
C ASP A 295 1.98 6.03 4.53
N LYS A 296 1.53 4.88 3.99
CA LYS A 296 2.26 3.61 4.08
C LYS A 296 3.54 3.61 3.26
N ASP A 297 3.57 4.35 2.15
CA ASP A 297 4.77 4.51 1.34
C ASP A 297 5.83 5.34 2.08
N ILE A 298 5.41 6.42 2.76
CA ILE A 298 6.28 7.19 3.67
C ILE A 298 6.77 6.31 4.83
N ILE A 299 5.90 5.54 5.46
CA ILE A 299 6.28 4.61 6.54
C ILE A 299 7.32 3.60 6.06
N MET A 300 7.18 3.04 4.85
CA MET A 300 8.19 2.12 4.32
C MET A 300 9.54 2.82 4.11
N LEU A 301 9.55 4.07 3.65
CA LEU A 301 10.78 4.85 3.56
C LEU A 301 11.37 5.19 4.93
N GLN A 302 10.55 5.42 5.96
CA GLN A 302 11.02 5.60 7.34
C GLN A 302 11.68 4.34 7.89
N ILE A 303 11.08 3.17 7.65
CA ILE A 303 11.68 1.86 7.96
C ILE A 303 13.03 1.74 7.24
N GLY A 304 13.06 2.05 5.94
CA GLY A 304 14.27 2.10 5.14
C GLY A 304 15.36 2.98 5.73
N ALA A 305 15.05 4.25 5.98
CA ALA A 305 15.97 5.24 6.52
C ALA A 305 16.52 4.84 7.91
N SER A 306 15.72 4.13 8.72
CA SER A 306 16.16 3.65 10.04
C SER A 306 17.11 2.45 10.00
N LEU A 307 17.12 1.68 8.91
CA LEU A 307 17.88 0.42 8.79
C LEU A 307 19.06 0.51 7.83
N MET A 308 19.06 1.49 6.93
CA MET A 308 20.12 1.70 5.94
C MET A 308 21.20 2.67 6.45
N ASP A 309 22.39 2.58 5.86
CA ASP A 309 23.38 3.66 5.99
C ASP A 309 22.80 4.98 5.44
N PRO A 310 22.89 6.10 6.17
CA PRO A 310 22.28 7.36 5.75
C PRO A 310 22.74 7.84 4.37
N ASN A 311 24.03 7.67 4.03
CA ASN A 311 24.56 8.11 2.73
C ASN A 311 24.02 7.22 1.61
N LYS A 312 23.98 5.91 1.82
CA LYS A 312 23.37 4.97 0.86
C LYS A 312 21.88 5.25 0.64
N PHE A 313 21.13 5.54 1.71
CA PHE A 313 19.72 5.90 1.60
C PHE A 313 19.52 7.18 0.78
N LEU A 314 20.28 8.24 1.08
CA LEU A 314 20.20 9.49 0.32
C LEU A 314 20.62 9.32 -1.14
N LEU A 315 21.67 8.53 -1.41
CA LEU A 315 22.07 8.20 -2.79
C LEU A 315 20.97 7.42 -3.55
N LEU A 316 20.25 6.52 -2.87
CA LEU A 316 19.14 5.78 -3.46
C LEU A 316 18.00 6.73 -3.85
N VAL A 317 17.61 7.62 -2.93
CA VAL A 317 16.58 8.64 -3.20
C VAL A 317 17.02 9.55 -4.35
N LEU A 318 18.23 10.11 -4.29
CA LEU A 318 18.77 11.00 -5.31
C LEU A 318 18.81 10.35 -6.70
N GLN A 319 19.19 9.06 -6.75
CA GLN A 319 19.23 8.30 -7.99
C GLN A 319 17.82 8.08 -8.55
N ARG A 320 16.84 7.72 -7.72
CA ARG A 320 15.48 7.46 -8.19
C ARG A 320 14.75 8.72 -8.63
N TYR A 321 15.02 9.86 -7.99
CA TYR A 321 14.55 11.17 -8.45
C TYR A 321 15.26 11.65 -9.74
N GLU A 322 16.27 10.91 -10.23
CA GLU A 322 17.05 11.25 -11.42
C GLU A 322 17.79 12.60 -11.29
N LEU A 323 18.19 12.94 -10.06
CA LEU A 323 18.86 14.21 -9.71
C LEU A 323 20.37 14.05 -9.50
N ALA A 324 20.90 12.83 -9.52
CA ALA A 324 22.32 12.57 -9.23
C ALA A 324 23.27 13.37 -10.14
N GLU A 325 22.96 13.50 -11.43
CA GLU A 325 23.76 14.30 -12.37
C GLU A 325 23.67 15.81 -12.09
N ALA A 326 22.48 16.29 -11.69
CA ALA A 326 22.24 17.70 -11.40
C ALA A 326 23.02 18.21 -10.19
N PHE A 327 23.25 17.34 -9.19
CA PHE A 327 24.07 17.69 -8.02
C PHE A 327 25.57 17.48 -8.25
N ASN A 328 25.96 16.54 -9.11
CA ASN A 328 27.37 16.23 -9.37
C ASN A 328 28.02 17.13 -10.42
N LYS A 329 27.24 17.66 -11.37
CA LYS A 329 27.72 18.56 -12.42
C LYS A 329 26.93 19.85 -12.36
N THR A 330 27.60 20.98 -12.51
CA THR A 330 26.90 22.24 -12.79
C THR A 330 26.24 22.10 -14.17
N ILE A 331 24.95 21.73 -14.20
CA ILE A 331 24.18 21.66 -15.45
C ILE A 331 24.01 23.10 -15.96
N SER A 332 24.93 23.57 -16.80
CA SER A 332 24.75 24.80 -17.55
C SER A 332 23.90 24.51 -18.78
N THR A 333 22.58 24.41 -18.57
CA THR A 333 21.60 24.33 -19.65
C THR A 333 20.93 25.69 -19.85
N LYS A 334 20.59 26.04 -21.10
CA LYS A 334 19.74 27.19 -21.42
C LYS A 334 18.26 26.84 -21.45
N ASP A 335 17.92 25.56 -21.28
CA ASP A 335 16.55 25.05 -21.27
C ASP A 335 15.87 25.42 -19.93
N GLN A 336 15.01 26.44 -19.98
CA GLN A 336 14.28 26.93 -18.81
C GLN A 336 13.24 25.92 -18.30
N ASP A 337 12.65 25.13 -19.21
CA ASP A 337 11.66 24.11 -18.82
C ASP A 337 12.34 22.98 -18.06
N LEU A 338 13.52 22.55 -18.51
CA LEU A 338 14.32 21.54 -17.81
C LEU A 338 14.77 22.04 -16.42
N ILE A 339 15.17 23.31 -16.30
CA ILE A 339 15.52 23.92 -15.00
C ILE A 339 14.31 23.93 -14.07
N LYS A 340 13.13 24.31 -14.58
CA LYS A 340 11.89 24.29 -13.80
C LYS A 340 11.57 22.87 -13.30
N GLN A 341 11.69 21.87 -14.18
CA GLN A 341 11.50 20.46 -13.81
C GLN A 341 12.44 20.02 -12.70
N TYR A 342 13.74 20.32 -12.81
CA TYR A 342 14.70 19.99 -11.77
C TYR A 342 14.39 20.69 -10.45
N ASN A 343 14.04 21.96 -10.47
CA ASN A 343 13.68 22.70 -9.24
C ASN A 343 12.48 22.06 -8.54
N THR A 344 11.42 21.74 -9.29
CA THR A 344 10.24 21.06 -8.74
C THR A 344 10.59 19.68 -8.19
N LEU A 345 11.39 18.88 -8.91
CA LEU A 345 11.83 17.57 -8.41
C LEU A 345 12.65 17.67 -7.13
N ILE A 346 13.52 18.68 -7.01
CA ILE A 346 14.30 18.94 -5.80
C ILE A 346 13.38 19.30 -4.64
N GLU A 347 12.40 20.18 -4.86
CA GLU A 347 11.41 20.57 -3.86
C GLU A 347 10.63 19.36 -3.35
N GLU A 348 10.08 18.55 -4.26
CA GLU A 348 9.34 17.33 -3.93
C GLU A 348 10.22 16.29 -3.20
N MET A 349 11.47 16.12 -3.61
CA MET A 349 12.42 15.24 -2.93
C MET A 349 12.70 15.70 -1.50
N LEU A 350 12.96 17.00 -1.31
CA LEU A 350 13.19 17.58 0.01
C LEU A 350 11.94 17.47 0.89
N GLN A 351 10.75 17.66 0.32
CA GLN A 351 9.49 17.49 1.03
C GLN A 351 9.31 16.06 1.54
N VAL A 352 9.63 15.05 0.72
CA VAL A 352 9.61 13.64 1.14
C VAL A 352 10.63 13.37 2.25
N LEU A 353 11.84 13.92 2.17
CA LEU A 353 12.83 13.79 3.24
C LEU A 353 12.36 14.45 4.56
N ILE A 354 11.70 15.62 4.46
CA ILE A 354 11.07 16.28 5.61
C ILE A 354 9.99 15.38 6.21
N TYR A 355 9.16 14.72 5.39
CA TYR A 355 8.16 13.79 5.90
C TYR A 355 8.77 12.56 6.57
N ILE A 356 9.80 11.97 5.97
CA ILE A 356 10.49 10.80 6.55
C ILE A 356 11.04 11.15 7.95
N VAL A 357 11.68 12.30 8.11
CA VAL A 357 12.32 12.68 9.38
C VAL A 357 11.33 13.32 10.38
N GLY A 358 10.37 14.10 9.90
CA GLY A 358 9.49 14.94 10.71
C GLY A 358 8.12 14.32 11.03
N GLU A 359 7.54 13.52 10.13
CA GLU A 359 6.21 12.93 10.31
C GLU A 359 6.29 11.63 11.12
N ARG A 360 6.70 11.74 12.39
CA ARG A 360 6.94 10.59 13.29
C ARG A 360 5.86 10.38 14.36
N TYR A 361 4.69 10.97 14.18
CA TYR A 361 3.59 10.89 15.15
C TYR A 361 2.69 9.65 14.96
N VAL A 362 3.17 8.63 14.24
CA VAL A 362 2.53 7.30 14.17
C VAL A 362 3.12 6.43 15.30
N PRO A 363 2.31 5.88 16.23
CA PRO A 363 2.80 4.94 17.23
C PRO A 363 3.41 3.69 16.59
N GLY A 364 4.69 3.43 16.89
CA GLY A 364 5.49 2.37 16.26
C GLY A 364 6.47 2.88 15.19
N VAL A 365 6.34 4.14 14.75
CA VAL A 365 7.36 4.86 13.95
C VAL A 365 8.15 5.80 14.86
N GLY A 366 7.44 6.66 15.61
CA GLY A 366 8.01 7.47 16.67
C GLY A 366 7.71 6.89 18.04
N ASN A 367 8.50 7.31 19.03
CA ASN A 367 8.19 7.08 20.43
C ASN A 367 7.25 8.17 20.92
N VAL A 368 5.96 8.03 20.61
CA VAL A 368 4.91 9.01 20.94
C VAL A 368 3.77 8.37 21.72
N THR A 369 3.19 9.11 22.65
CA THR A 369 1.99 8.68 23.39
C THR A 369 0.71 9.03 22.64
N LYS A 370 -0.42 8.45 23.04
CA LYS A 370 -1.73 8.75 22.45
C LYS A 370 -2.12 10.22 22.64
N GLU A 371 -1.75 10.77 23.79
CA GLU A 371 -1.99 12.15 24.16
C GLU A 371 -1.19 13.10 23.25
N GLU A 372 0.07 12.77 22.94
CA GLU A 372 0.90 13.55 22.02
C GLU A 372 0.37 13.52 20.58
N VAL A 373 -0.07 12.36 20.11
CA VAL A 373 -0.71 12.22 18.79
C VAL A 373 -1.99 13.05 18.73
N THR A 374 -2.84 12.94 19.74
CA THR A 374 -4.09 13.71 19.82
C THR A 374 -3.83 15.21 19.90
N MET A 375 -2.87 15.62 20.73
CA MET A 375 -2.46 17.02 20.88
C MET A 375 -2.01 17.60 19.53
N ARG A 376 -1.18 16.85 18.78
CA ARG A 376 -0.76 17.26 17.45
C ARG A 376 -1.93 17.44 16.49
N GLU A 377 -2.88 16.50 16.45
CA GLU A 377 -4.05 16.62 15.58
C GLU A 377 -4.91 17.83 15.94
N ILE A 378 -5.06 18.13 17.24
CA ILE A 378 -5.75 19.35 17.70
C ILE A 378 -5.00 20.61 17.25
N ILE A 379 -3.67 20.65 17.42
CA ILE A 379 -2.83 21.77 16.97
C ILE A 379 -3.03 22.01 15.46
N HIS A 380 -2.98 20.96 14.65
CA HIS A 380 -3.16 21.08 13.20
C HIS A 380 -4.56 21.57 12.82
N LEU A 381 -5.62 21.10 13.48
CA LEU A 381 -6.98 21.60 13.24
C LEU A 381 -7.08 23.09 13.55
N LEU A 382 -6.49 23.54 14.67
CA LEU A 382 -6.53 24.92 15.12
C LEU A 382 -5.60 25.85 14.32
N CYS A 383 -4.58 25.31 13.64
CA CYS A 383 -3.75 26.07 12.70
C CYS A 383 -4.51 26.48 11.43
N ILE A 384 -5.53 25.71 11.03
CA ILE A 384 -6.36 26.04 9.87
C ILE A 384 -7.33 27.16 10.22
N GLU A 385 -8.10 26.98 11.30
CA GLU A 385 -9.04 27.98 11.78
C GLU A 385 -9.37 27.78 13.27
N PRO A 386 -9.79 28.84 14.00
CA PRO A 386 -10.31 28.68 15.35
C PRO A 386 -11.58 27.82 15.37
N MET A 387 -11.58 26.71 16.13
CA MET A 387 -12.70 25.77 16.20
C MET A 387 -13.24 25.62 17.63
N PRO A 388 -14.57 25.51 17.84
CA PRO A 388 -15.13 25.11 19.13
C PRO A 388 -14.85 23.63 19.43
N HIS A 389 -14.88 23.24 20.71
CA HIS A 389 -14.59 21.87 21.15
C HIS A 389 -15.39 20.80 20.40
N SER A 390 -16.69 21.03 20.15
CA SER A 390 -17.55 20.08 19.42
C SER A 390 -17.10 19.84 17.98
N ALA A 391 -16.58 20.87 17.30
CA ALA A 391 -16.05 20.74 15.95
C ALA A 391 -14.69 20.01 15.94
N ILE A 392 -13.83 20.28 16.92
CA ILE A 392 -12.57 19.55 17.10
C ILE A 392 -12.85 18.06 17.32
N ALA A 393 -13.73 17.73 18.28
CA ALA A 393 -14.09 16.34 18.60
C ALA A 393 -14.64 15.58 17.38
N LYS A 394 -15.41 16.23 16.51
CA LYS A 394 -15.94 15.63 15.28
C LYS A 394 -14.86 15.38 14.21
N ASN A 395 -13.85 16.24 14.14
CA ASN A 395 -12.79 16.18 13.13
C ASN A 395 -11.57 15.37 13.58
N LEU A 396 -11.51 14.98 14.85
CA LEU A 396 -10.48 14.09 15.35
C LEU A 396 -10.70 12.66 14.81
N PRO A 397 -9.60 11.92 14.57
CA PRO A 397 -9.67 10.50 14.24
C PRO A 397 -10.38 9.70 15.34
N GLU A 398 -11.33 8.84 14.99
CA GLU A 398 -11.93 7.90 15.95
C GLU A 398 -10.96 6.77 16.36
N ASN A 399 -9.90 6.51 15.57
CA ASN A 399 -8.91 5.44 15.79
C ASN A 399 -7.46 5.91 15.59
N GLU A 400 -6.54 5.22 16.28
CA GLU A 400 -5.11 5.51 16.50
C GLU A 400 -4.20 5.65 15.24
N THR A 401 -4.70 5.48 14.01
CA THR A 401 -3.86 5.41 12.79
C THR A 401 -3.85 6.63 11.86
N ARG A 402 -4.68 7.66 12.07
CA ARG A 402 -4.62 8.87 11.22
C ARG A 402 -3.47 9.76 11.68
N CYS A 403 -2.35 9.80 10.95
CA CYS A 403 -1.16 10.50 11.45
C CYS A 403 -0.42 11.37 10.44
N ILE A 404 -0.83 11.44 9.18
CA ILE A 404 -0.21 12.37 8.23
C ILE A 404 -1.33 13.18 7.57
N ARG A 405 -1.58 14.41 8.04
CA ARG A 405 -2.37 15.39 7.27
C ARG A 405 -1.42 16.09 6.29
N PRO A 406 -1.88 16.56 5.13
CA PRO A 406 -1.02 17.39 4.30
C PRO A 406 -0.76 18.64 5.11
N TRP A 407 0.46 19.17 5.04
CA TRP A 407 0.66 20.57 5.40
C TRP A 407 -0.09 21.37 4.34
N SER A 408 -1.36 21.67 4.59
CA SER A 408 -2.10 22.66 3.81
C SER A 408 -1.56 24.02 4.23
N LEU A 409 -0.52 24.47 3.54
CA LEU A 409 -0.22 25.89 3.41
C LEU A 409 -1.09 26.46 2.28
#